data_AF-A0A536TJM7-F1
#
_entry.id   AF-A0A536TJM7-F1
#
_cell.length_a   1.000
_cell.length_b   1.000
_cell.length_c   1.000
_cell.angle_alpha   90.00
_cell.angle_beta   90.00
_cell.angle_gamma   90.00
#
_symmetry.space_group_name_H-M   'P 1'
#
loop_
_entity.id
_entity.type
_entity.pdbx_description
1 polymer ?
#
loop_
_entity_poly.entity_id
_entity_poly.type
_entity_poly.pdbx_seq_one_letter_code
_entity_poly.pdbx_strand_id
1 'polypeptide(L)'
;KAVGFGALAGILALTVASIGFIGKLFAEAIEEISLKQVEAVRATGAPFMSVIGFGVLPQVFARFIGFCTYQLDSNLRNSTMVGIVGAGGIGGTLFAAFQRFDYDYVCAILISIIALIMAGEVLAMGVRGIFIDGLSLADLFRGRVGRLAAQGERHLEDD
;
A
#
# COMPACT_ATOMS: atom_id res chain seq x y z
N LYS A 1 -33.75 -6.72 -7.92
CA LYS A 1 -32.82 -7.40 -6.98
C LYS A 1 -31.59 -6.51 -6.83
N ALA A 2 -31.65 -5.57 -5.90
CA ALA A 2 -30.45 -4.84 -5.46
C ALA A 2 -29.48 -5.86 -4.88
N VAL A 3 -28.19 -5.65 -5.09
CA VAL A 3 -27.09 -6.55 -4.73
C VAL A 3 -27.31 -7.19 -3.36
N GLY A 4 -27.62 -8.50 -3.32
CA GLY A 4 -27.92 -9.22 -2.07
C GLY A 4 -26.67 -9.45 -1.21
N PHE A 5 -26.85 -9.98 0.01
CA PHE A 5 -25.75 -10.45 0.86
C PHE A 5 -24.87 -11.46 0.09
N GLY A 6 -23.54 -11.32 0.19
CA GLY A 6 -22.59 -12.20 -0.47
C GLY A 6 -21.35 -11.48 -1.02
N ALA A 7 -20.55 -12.18 -1.82
CA ALA A 7 -19.27 -11.70 -2.34
C ALA A 7 -19.37 -10.36 -3.08
N LEU A 8 -20.40 -10.19 -3.91
CA LEU A 8 -20.60 -8.98 -4.70
C LEU A 8 -20.86 -7.76 -3.80
N ALA A 9 -21.61 -7.91 -2.70
CA ALA A 9 -21.83 -6.82 -1.74
C ALA A 9 -20.53 -6.44 -1.01
N GLY A 10 -19.70 -7.43 -0.64
CA GLY A 10 -18.40 -7.17 -0.03
C GLY A 10 -17.44 -6.45 -0.97
N ILE A 11 -17.37 -6.87 -2.24
CA ILE A 11 -16.53 -6.21 -3.26
C ILE A 11 -16.97 -4.76 -3.47
N LEU A 12 -18.28 -4.52 -3.61
CA LEU A 12 -18.81 -3.17 -3.78
C LEU A 12 -18.55 -2.30 -2.56
N ALA A 13 -18.74 -2.81 -1.35
CA ALA A 13 -18.45 -2.08 -0.12
C ALA A 13 -16.99 -1.64 -0.05
N LEU A 14 -16.05 -2.55 -0.32
CA LEU A 14 -14.62 -2.26 -0.35
C LEU A 14 -14.26 -1.28 -1.48
N THR A 15 -14.88 -1.41 -2.65
CA THR A 15 -14.64 -0.56 -3.81
C THR A 15 -15.07 0.89 -3.51
N VAL A 16 -16.29 1.08 -3.01
CA VAL A 16 -16.82 2.41 -2.69
C VAL A 16 -15.97 3.06 -1.59
N ALA A 17 -15.63 2.32 -0.54
CA ALA A 17 -14.76 2.81 0.52
C ALA A 17 -13.38 3.22 -0.02
N SER A 18 -12.78 2.39 -0.88
CA SER A 18 -11.47 2.65 -1.48
C SER A 18 -11.47 3.89 -2.39
N ILE A 19 -12.51 4.07 -3.20
CA ILE A 19 -12.63 5.24 -4.10
C ILE A 19 -12.73 6.53 -3.28
N GLY A 20 -13.58 6.55 -2.24
CA GLY A 20 -13.72 7.72 -1.39
C GLY A 20 -12.41 8.08 -0.68
N PHE A 21 -11.71 7.08 -0.18
CA PHE A 21 -10.43 7.28 0.50
C PHE A 21 -9.32 7.77 -0.45
N ILE A 22 -9.14 7.12 -1.62
CA ILE A 22 -8.17 7.56 -2.63
C ILE A 22 -8.48 8.97 -3.11
N GLY A 23 -9.77 9.30 -3.34
CA GLY A 23 -10.17 10.64 -3.77
C GLY A 23 -9.75 11.73 -2.77
N LYS A 24 -9.95 11.47 -1.47
CA LYS A 24 -9.48 12.37 -0.40
C LYS A 24 -7.95 12.53 -0.44
N LEU A 25 -7.21 11.44 -0.45
CA LEU A 25 -5.75 11.47 -0.44
C LEU A 25 -5.17 12.14 -1.70
N PHE A 26 -5.82 11.95 -2.85
CA PHE A 26 -5.43 12.59 -4.09
C PHE A 26 -5.64 14.11 -4.04
N ALA A 27 -6.76 14.57 -3.45
CA ALA A 27 -7.00 16.00 -3.22
C ALA A 27 -5.95 16.60 -2.29
N GLU A 28 -5.67 15.95 -1.15
CA GLU A 28 -4.61 16.36 -0.21
C GLU A 28 -3.23 16.42 -0.90
N ALA A 29 -2.92 15.44 -1.76
CA ALA A 29 -1.68 15.43 -2.52
C ALA A 29 -1.56 16.58 -3.54
N ILE A 30 -2.67 17.03 -4.12
CA ILE A 30 -2.71 18.21 -5.00
C ILE A 30 -2.53 19.50 -4.18
N GLU A 31 -3.17 19.60 -3.02
CA GLU A 31 -3.08 20.79 -2.16
C GLU A 31 -1.66 21.00 -1.60
N GLU A 32 -0.89 19.93 -1.43
CA GLU A 32 0.47 19.98 -0.89
C GLU A 32 1.58 20.18 -1.95
N ILE A 33 1.25 20.30 -3.24
CA ILE A 33 2.29 20.47 -4.27
C ILE A 33 3.07 21.77 -4.08
N SER A 34 4.36 21.75 -4.44
CA SER A 34 5.18 22.96 -4.41
C SER A 34 4.87 23.84 -5.61
N LEU A 35 4.29 25.02 -5.36
CA LEU A 35 4.05 26.04 -6.39
C LEU A 35 5.35 26.51 -7.06
N LYS A 36 6.49 26.47 -6.34
CA LYS A 36 7.79 26.85 -6.90
C LYS A 36 8.17 26.01 -8.13
N GLN A 37 7.90 24.71 -8.12
CA GLN A 37 8.17 23.85 -9.28
C GLN A 37 7.25 24.19 -10.46
N VAL A 38 5.99 24.51 -10.18
CA VAL A 38 4.99 24.92 -11.17
C VAL A 38 5.38 26.27 -11.82
N GLU A 39 5.77 27.24 -11.01
CA GLU A 39 6.23 28.56 -11.45
C GLU A 39 7.52 28.48 -12.27
N ALA A 40 8.46 27.61 -11.88
CA ALA A 40 9.69 27.38 -12.64
C ALA A 40 9.41 26.87 -14.05
N VAL A 41 8.51 25.88 -14.21
CA VAL A 41 8.10 25.39 -15.53
C VAL A 41 7.35 26.48 -16.32
N ARG A 42 6.53 27.29 -15.65
CA ARG A 42 5.81 28.39 -16.30
C ARG A 42 6.75 29.50 -16.78
N ALA A 43 7.82 29.79 -16.03
CA ALA A 43 8.81 30.81 -16.35
C ALA A 43 9.61 30.52 -17.63
N THR A 44 9.65 29.26 -18.08
CA THR A 44 10.27 28.90 -19.37
C THR A 44 9.39 29.22 -20.58
N GLY A 45 8.18 29.76 -20.38
CA GLY A 45 7.20 30.00 -21.45
C GLY A 45 6.41 28.76 -21.86
N ALA A 46 6.41 27.70 -21.04
CA ALA A 46 5.72 26.45 -21.35
C ALA A 46 4.18 26.63 -21.39
N PRO A 47 3.47 25.96 -22.33
CA PRO A 47 2.01 26.00 -22.39
C PRO A 47 1.39 25.26 -21.19
N PHE A 48 0.12 25.56 -20.89
CA PHE A 48 -0.59 25.03 -19.71
C PHE A 48 -0.49 23.50 -19.55
N MET A 49 -0.63 22.74 -20.64
CA MET A 49 -0.52 21.28 -20.59
C MET A 49 0.87 20.79 -20.17
N SER A 50 1.93 21.50 -20.56
CA SER A 50 3.29 21.22 -20.11
C SER A 50 3.49 21.56 -18.64
N VAL A 51 2.86 22.64 -18.15
CA VAL A 51 2.88 22.98 -16.72
C VAL A 51 2.20 21.89 -15.89
N ILE A 52 1.06 21.35 -16.35
CA ILE A 52 0.43 20.20 -15.69
C ILE A 52 1.36 18.98 -15.77
N GLY A 53 1.80 18.59 -16.97
CA GLY A 53 2.52 17.34 -17.18
C GLY A 53 3.90 17.27 -16.51
N PHE A 54 4.61 18.40 -16.40
CA PHE A 54 5.96 18.46 -15.86
C PHE A 54 6.09 19.21 -14.54
N GLY A 55 5.14 20.07 -14.21
CA GLY A 55 5.11 20.81 -12.94
C GLY A 55 4.27 20.14 -11.88
N VAL A 56 3.07 19.64 -12.21
CA VAL A 56 2.10 19.14 -11.22
C VAL A 56 2.07 17.62 -11.15
N LEU A 57 1.88 16.96 -12.30
CA LEU A 57 1.67 15.51 -12.39
C LEU A 57 2.78 14.69 -11.72
N PRO A 58 4.08 15.00 -11.89
CA PRO A 58 5.15 14.21 -11.26
C PRO A 58 5.11 14.25 -9.72
N GLN A 59 4.74 15.41 -9.15
CA GLN A 59 4.64 15.59 -7.69
C GLN A 59 3.50 14.75 -7.10
N VAL A 60 2.35 14.73 -7.77
CA VAL A 60 1.16 14.00 -7.31
C VAL A 60 1.31 12.50 -7.56
N PHE A 61 1.86 12.11 -8.71
CA PHE A 61 1.99 10.71 -9.11
C PHE A 61 2.91 9.92 -8.17
N ALA A 62 4.03 10.52 -7.73
CA ALA A 62 4.93 9.89 -6.77
C ALA A 62 4.22 9.51 -5.46
N ARG A 63 3.31 10.37 -4.98
CA ARG A 63 2.51 10.12 -3.78
C ARG A 63 1.39 9.11 -4.03
N PHE A 64 0.76 9.19 -5.20
CA PHE A 64 -0.31 8.29 -5.61
C PHE A 64 0.09 6.80 -5.56
N ILE A 65 1.31 6.48 -5.98
CA ILE A 65 1.84 5.10 -5.90
C ILE A 65 1.85 4.60 -4.45
N GLY A 66 2.24 5.45 -3.50
CA GLY A 66 2.20 5.14 -2.07
C GLY A 66 0.77 4.85 -1.60
N PHE A 67 -0.19 5.66 -2.03
CA PHE A 67 -1.60 5.47 -1.68
C PHE A 67 -2.19 4.19 -2.27
N CYS A 68 -1.92 3.87 -3.54
CA CYS A 68 -2.37 2.63 -4.15
C CYS A 68 -1.82 1.39 -3.43
N THR A 69 -0.55 1.45 -3.07
CA THR A 69 0.16 0.36 -2.39
C THR A 69 -0.40 0.14 -0.99
N TYR A 70 -0.59 1.23 -0.22
CA TYR A 70 -1.26 1.18 1.07
C TYR A 70 -2.69 0.64 0.95
N GLN A 71 -3.44 1.09 -0.05
CA GLN A 71 -4.83 0.70 -0.23
C GLN A 71 -4.96 -0.78 -0.63
N LEU A 72 -3.99 -1.32 -1.38
CA LEU A 72 -3.91 -2.74 -1.70
C LEU A 72 -3.75 -3.57 -0.42
N ASP A 73 -2.78 -3.24 0.44
CA ASP A 73 -2.58 -3.93 1.72
C ASP A 73 -3.83 -3.87 2.61
N SER A 74 -4.38 -2.66 2.76
CA SER A 74 -5.57 -2.42 3.57
C SER A 74 -6.77 -3.24 3.05
N ASN A 75 -6.95 -3.31 1.73
CA ASN A 75 -8.02 -4.10 1.14
C ASN A 75 -7.81 -5.61 1.30
N LEU A 76 -6.58 -6.13 1.25
CA LEU A 76 -6.29 -7.54 1.51
C LEU A 76 -6.68 -7.92 2.95
N ARG A 77 -6.35 -7.06 3.92
CA ARG A 77 -6.73 -7.25 5.33
C ARG A 77 -8.24 -7.17 5.53
N ASN A 78 -8.86 -6.12 5.00
CA ASN A 78 -10.31 -5.91 5.10
C ASN A 78 -11.11 -7.01 4.39
N SER A 79 -10.58 -7.60 3.31
CA SER A 79 -11.19 -8.74 2.62
C SER A 79 -11.33 -9.95 3.53
N THR A 80 -10.36 -10.19 4.43
CA THR A 80 -10.47 -11.26 5.43
C THR A 80 -11.62 -11.00 6.40
N MET A 81 -11.77 -9.76 6.90
CA MET A 81 -12.90 -9.40 7.78
C MET A 81 -14.25 -9.50 7.06
N VAL A 82 -14.32 -8.97 5.83
CA VAL A 82 -15.52 -8.99 4.99
C VAL A 82 -15.89 -10.43 4.59
N GLY A 83 -14.90 -11.31 4.45
CA GLY A 83 -15.12 -12.73 4.20
C GLY A 83 -15.81 -13.46 5.34
N ILE A 84 -15.50 -13.10 6.59
CA ILE A 84 -16.13 -13.65 7.80
C ILE A 84 -17.63 -13.32 7.86
N VAL A 85 -18.03 -12.11 7.45
CA VAL A 85 -19.44 -11.67 7.46
C VAL A 85 -20.26 -12.19 6.28
N GLY A 86 -19.72 -13.13 5.48
CA GLY A 86 -20.44 -13.82 4.42
C GLY A 86 -20.15 -13.34 2.99
N ALA A 87 -19.13 -12.50 2.78
CA ALA A 87 -18.67 -12.18 1.43
C ALA A 87 -17.82 -13.30 0.79
N GLY A 88 -17.46 -14.35 1.53
CA GLY A 88 -16.65 -15.46 1.04
C GLY A 88 -15.14 -15.14 1.00
N GLY A 89 -14.36 -15.96 0.28
CA GLY A 89 -12.89 -15.85 0.24
C GLY A 89 -12.21 -16.41 1.50
N ILE A 90 -10.97 -15.94 1.78
CA ILE A 90 -10.12 -16.50 2.84
C ILE A 90 -10.75 -16.31 4.25
N GLY A 91 -11.43 -15.17 4.46
CA GLY A 91 -12.19 -14.93 5.69
C GLY A 91 -13.35 -15.91 5.89
N GLY A 92 -14.01 -16.32 4.79
CA GLY A 92 -15.07 -17.31 4.84
C GLY A 92 -14.54 -18.71 5.20
N THR A 93 -13.40 -19.10 4.64
CA THR A 93 -12.74 -20.37 5.01
C THR A 93 -12.24 -20.37 6.45
N LEU A 94 -11.72 -19.23 6.93
CA LEU A 94 -11.31 -19.06 8.33
C LEU A 94 -12.51 -19.23 9.27
N PHE A 95 -13.62 -18.57 8.97
CA PHE A 95 -14.83 -18.66 9.77
C PHE A 95 -15.41 -20.08 9.76
N ALA A 96 -15.44 -20.76 8.61
CA ALA A 96 -15.91 -22.14 8.50
C ALA A 96 -15.05 -23.12 9.31
N ALA A 97 -13.73 -22.97 9.30
CA ALA A 97 -12.80 -23.77 10.11
C ALA A 97 -13.03 -23.55 11.61
N PHE A 98 -13.21 -22.29 12.00
CA PHE A 98 -13.51 -21.91 13.38
C PHE A 98 -14.82 -22.52 13.88
N GLN A 99 -15.88 -22.50 13.06
CA GLN A 99 -17.17 -23.13 13.39
C GLN A 99 -17.10 -24.66 13.53
N ARG A 100 -16.09 -25.30 12.92
CA ARG A 100 -15.83 -26.74 13.05
C ARG A 100 -14.95 -27.09 14.25
N PHE A 101 -14.51 -26.10 15.03
CA PHE A 101 -13.54 -26.26 16.12
C PHE A 101 -12.19 -26.86 15.67
N ASP A 102 -11.85 -26.70 14.39
CA ASP A 102 -10.60 -27.18 13.80
C ASP A 102 -9.50 -26.11 13.96
N TYR A 103 -9.00 -25.97 15.18
CA TYR A 103 -8.08 -24.90 15.53
C TYR A 103 -6.70 -25.03 14.88
N ASP A 104 -6.27 -26.24 14.55
CA ASP A 104 -5.04 -26.47 13.79
C ASP A 104 -5.17 -25.85 12.39
N TYR A 105 -6.31 -26.07 11.74
CA TYR A 105 -6.59 -25.49 10.43
C TYR A 105 -6.79 -23.97 10.50
N VAL A 106 -7.42 -23.45 11.56
CA VAL A 106 -7.54 -22.00 11.81
C VAL A 106 -6.16 -21.34 11.92
N CYS A 107 -5.25 -21.92 12.70
CA CYS A 107 -3.88 -21.42 12.86
C CYS A 107 -3.12 -21.40 11.53
N ALA A 108 -3.25 -22.45 10.71
CA ALA A 108 -2.65 -22.52 9.39
C ALA A 108 -3.16 -21.39 8.46
N ILE A 109 -4.46 -21.12 8.47
CA ILE A 109 -5.06 -20.03 7.68
C ILE A 109 -4.54 -18.66 8.17
N LEU A 110 -4.48 -18.44 9.48
CA LEU A 110 -3.97 -17.19 10.05
C LEU A 110 -2.52 -16.93 9.67
N ILE A 111 -1.65 -17.94 9.79
CA ILE A 111 -0.24 -17.83 9.38
C ILE A 111 -0.15 -17.51 7.88
N SER A 112 -1.00 -18.15 7.06
CA SER A 112 -1.03 -17.91 5.61
C SER A 112 -1.45 -16.47 5.27
N ILE A 113 -2.45 -15.91 5.97
CA ILE A 113 -2.86 -14.52 5.80
C ILE A 113 -1.73 -13.56 6.19
N ILE A 114 -1.07 -13.81 7.33
CA ILE A 114 0.05 -12.99 7.79
C ILE A 114 1.19 -13.03 6.78
N ALA A 115 1.55 -14.23 6.29
CA ALA A 115 2.59 -14.39 5.27
C ALA A 115 2.25 -13.64 3.97
N LEU A 116 0.98 -13.68 3.53
CA LEU A 116 0.50 -12.95 2.37
C LEU A 116 0.62 -11.43 2.55
N ILE A 117 0.20 -10.92 3.72
CA ILE A 117 0.29 -9.49 4.06
C ILE A 117 1.76 -9.04 4.09
N MET A 118 2.64 -9.79 4.76
CA MET A 118 4.07 -9.49 4.80
C MET A 118 4.70 -9.50 3.41
N ALA A 119 4.33 -10.46 2.56
CA ALA A 119 4.79 -10.49 1.16
C ALA A 119 4.32 -9.24 0.39
N GLY A 120 3.06 -8.83 0.59
CA GLY A 120 2.51 -7.58 0.05
C GLY A 120 3.30 -6.35 0.50
N GLU A 121 3.67 -6.27 1.77
CA GLU A 121 4.45 -5.16 2.34
C GLU A 121 5.90 -5.12 1.80
N VAL A 122 6.52 -6.28 1.57
CA VAL A 122 7.84 -6.33 0.92
C VAL A 122 7.77 -5.86 -0.54
N LEU A 123 6.75 -6.30 -1.28
CA LEU A 123 6.51 -5.84 -2.64
C LEU A 123 6.23 -4.33 -2.69
N ALA A 124 5.43 -3.83 -1.75
CA ALA A 124 5.12 -2.42 -1.56
C ALA A 124 6.38 -1.57 -1.39
N MET A 125 7.29 -2.00 -0.50
CA MET A 125 8.58 -1.34 -0.30
C MET A 125 9.44 -1.37 -1.57
N GLY A 126 9.44 -2.48 -2.31
CA GLY A 126 10.15 -2.59 -3.58
C GLY A 126 9.65 -1.61 -4.64
N VAL A 127 8.32 -1.56 -4.83
CA VAL A 127 7.68 -0.62 -5.77
C VAL A 127 8.01 0.83 -5.40
N ARG A 128 7.92 1.17 -4.11
CA ARG A 128 8.24 2.51 -3.62
C ARG A 128 9.71 2.87 -3.85
N GLY A 129 10.64 1.96 -3.54
CA GLY A 129 12.08 2.20 -3.71
C GLY A 129 12.48 2.44 -5.17
N ILE A 130 11.86 1.71 -6.10
CA ILE A 130 12.09 1.89 -7.54
C ILE A 130 11.59 3.25 -8.02
N PHE A 131 10.39 3.66 -7.60
CA PHE A 131 9.74 4.87 -8.13
C PHE A 131 10.16 6.18 -7.45
N ILE A 132 10.46 6.15 -6.15
CA ILE A 132 10.77 7.37 -5.37
C ILE A 132 12.28 7.59 -5.25
N ASP A 133 13.03 6.53 -4.95
CA ASP A 133 14.45 6.67 -4.61
C ASP A 133 15.38 6.37 -5.79
N GLY A 134 14.86 5.80 -6.89
CA GLY A 134 15.69 5.28 -8.00
C GLY A 134 16.66 4.18 -7.56
N LEU A 135 16.47 3.64 -6.36
CA LEU A 135 17.33 2.64 -5.74
C LEU A 135 17.03 1.28 -6.38
N SER A 136 18.10 0.62 -6.82
CA SER A 136 18.01 -0.76 -7.26
C SER A 136 17.72 -1.65 -6.04
N LEU A 137 17.03 -2.78 -6.23
CA LEU A 137 16.79 -3.80 -5.19
C LEU A 137 18.06 -4.17 -4.39
N ALA A 138 19.23 -4.01 -5.03
CA ALA A 138 20.55 -4.18 -4.44
C ALA A 138 20.86 -3.19 -3.30
N ASP A 139 20.37 -1.95 -3.36
CA ASP A 139 20.66 -0.92 -2.35
C ASP A 139 19.77 -1.07 -1.11
N LEU A 140 18.55 -1.60 -1.27
CA LEU A 140 17.65 -1.92 -0.16
C LEU A 140 18.23 -3.02 0.76
N PHE A 141 18.94 -3.99 0.17
CA PHE A 141 19.67 -5.01 0.93
C PHE A 141 20.97 -4.45 1.52
N ARG A 142 21.69 -3.58 0.79
CA ARG A 142 22.97 -3.00 1.23
C ARG A 142 22.81 -2.03 2.42
N GLY A 143 21.75 -1.20 2.43
CA GLY A 143 21.49 -0.22 3.50
C GLY A 143 21.00 -0.82 4.83
N ARG A 144 20.50 -2.06 4.82
CA ARG A 144 20.11 -2.80 6.03
C ARG A 144 21.33 -3.48 6.67
N VAL A 145 22.22 -4.03 5.86
CA VAL A 145 23.50 -4.62 6.30
C VAL A 145 24.44 -3.56 6.87
N GLY A 146 24.53 -2.37 6.26
CA GLY A 146 25.36 -1.28 6.77
C GLY A 146 24.91 -0.73 8.13
N ARG A 147 23.60 -0.70 8.41
CA ARG A 147 23.07 -0.28 9.71
C ARG A 147 23.28 -1.31 10.83
N LEU A 148 23.27 -2.60 10.48
CA LEU A 148 23.58 -3.68 11.42
C LEU A 148 25.09 -3.74 11.74
N ALA A 149 25.95 -3.47 10.76
CA ALA A 149 27.40 -3.38 10.96
C ALA A 149 27.77 -2.19 11.88
N ALA A 150 27.22 -1.00 11.64
CA ALA A 150 27.46 0.19 12.46
C ALA A 150 26.82 0.14 13.87
N GLN A 151 25.92 -0.82 14.12
CA GLN A 151 25.35 -1.07 15.45
C GLN A 151 26.17 -2.11 16.23
N GLY A 152 26.86 -3.03 15.52
CA GLY A 152 27.83 -3.94 16.14
C GLY A 152 29.14 -3.25 16.54
N GLU A 153 29.62 -2.28 15.75
CA GLU A 153 30.87 -1.56 16.06
C GLU A 153 30.75 -0.66 17.30
N ARG A 154 29.59 -0.02 17.52
CA ARG A 154 29.34 0.79 18.72
C ARG A 154 29.26 -0.01 20.02
N HIS A 155 29.09 -1.32 19.94
CA HIS A 155 29.03 -2.19 21.11
C HIS A 155 30.40 -2.76 21.51
N LEU A 156 31.43 -2.54 20.69
CA LEU A 156 32.82 -2.96 20.89
C LEU A 156 33.74 -1.82 21.38
N GLU A 157 33.28 -0.57 21.33
CA GLU A 157 34.02 0.60 21.84
C GLU A 157 33.73 0.92 23.31
N ASP A 158 32.69 0.31 23.90
CA ASP A 158 32.24 0.55 25.28
C ASP A 158 32.65 -0.56 26.28
N ASP A 159 33.41 -1.58 25.85
CA ASP A 159 33.93 -2.69 26.68
C ASP A 159 35.43 -2.58 26.98
#